data_AF-A0A2V7TSY2-F1
#
_entry.id   AF-A0A2V7TSY2-F1
#
_cell.length_a   1.000
_cell.length_b   1.000
_cell.length_c   1.000
_cell.angle_alpha   90.00
_cell.angle_beta   90.00
_cell.angle_gamma   90.00
#
_symmetry.space_group_name_H-M   'P 1'
#
loop_
_entity.id
_entity.type
_entity.pdbx_description
1 polymer ?
#
loop_
_entity_poly.entity_id
_entity_poly.type
_entity_poly.pdbx_seq_one_letter_code
_entity_poly.pdbx_strand_id
1 'polypeptide(L)'
;MAQAPAPKVTITGLIDQVGTYTKNMSQYDANLNIGRDTQLYGRTRGRFDFIGEVGKAKAVLGIEIDSYWGQTGFTDSNNGPGWQCSTVNGSCASGAVGSGAESSFDLNTDTQGNLQIKWLYTEFPLPLVPLNSVIRLGAQPFGTAATYKLATYANGDFPGVNLVVDLAPGAKLMLTYVAVDEALTGKRDFFPVTFGGSSSTDGKCTGTPGGPVLSCIPQSRNDNWALIASFEMSPFKGLDVKPMYSYFEAVGQTSGAARQGRGGVVTASSISSVTGGQTNSPFNPITGAGAGSADGAGTNTLETRHTIGLDARFTAGPFSLQPTVLYQFGHQEKWLLGGNSAPYGAAGTKARADISAWLVDVRTGFNLGPLSLGWLVAWTSGDPAKSNPYRHIGYFQPLDTDTGYLADWGTQIMSLGIDYYQGSINPAQAGLSEGVAIGYDKYGRIVTGLKAAYAMTPALTVGTGITATWTDKSVDTDGFLVTNGGIQPNWFCRQPVGATVTTTPNCRPEGDSRYLGTEVNLALTYRFAPGLALDLAGGYLFTGPAFGHRYAGGNYGSASATNLGTAPQPMDQGVKDVIIGTARVRYQF
;
A
#
# COMPACT_ATOMS: atom_id res chain seq x y z
N MET A 1 -11.92 15.49 -50.57
CA MET A 1 -11.18 15.25 -49.31
C MET A 1 -12.20 14.90 -48.26
N ALA A 2 -12.02 13.81 -47.50
CA ALA A 2 -12.92 13.51 -46.39
C ALA A 2 -12.87 14.65 -45.36
N GLN A 3 -14.01 15.02 -44.77
CA GLN A 3 -14.07 16.04 -43.73
C GLN A 3 -13.16 15.64 -42.57
N ALA A 4 -12.28 16.55 -42.15
CA ALA A 4 -11.44 16.33 -40.98
C ALA A 4 -12.33 16.03 -39.75
N PRO A 5 -11.97 15.06 -38.89
CA PRO A 5 -12.76 14.75 -37.71
C PRO A 5 -12.99 16.01 -36.85
N ALA A 6 -14.25 16.27 -36.50
CA ALA A 6 -14.58 17.39 -35.62
C ALA A 6 -14.08 17.10 -34.19
N PRO A 7 -13.49 18.09 -33.49
CA PRO A 7 -13.16 17.95 -32.08
C PRO A 7 -14.40 17.67 -31.23
N LYS A 8 -14.27 16.77 -30.26
CA LYS A 8 -15.31 16.47 -29.27
C LYS A 8 -14.69 16.53 -27.87
N VAL A 9 -15.44 17.10 -26.92
CA VAL A 9 -15.09 17.06 -25.50
C VAL A 9 -16.20 16.31 -24.77
N THR A 10 -15.81 15.33 -23.96
CA THR A 10 -16.72 14.60 -23.06
C THR A 10 -16.24 14.83 -21.63
N ILE A 11 -17.17 15.05 -20.71
CA ILE A 11 -16.88 15.08 -19.28
C ILE A 11 -17.63 13.91 -18.67
N THR A 12 -16.93 13.05 -17.96
CA THR A 12 -17.50 11.93 -17.21
C THR A 12 -16.98 11.97 -15.78
N GLY A 13 -17.68 11.34 -14.85
CA GLY A 13 -17.18 11.31 -13.49
C GLY A 13 -18.13 10.77 -12.45
N LEU A 14 -17.76 11.01 -11.19
CA LEU A 14 -18.60 10.72 -10.04
C LEU A 14 -18.43 11.76 -8.93
N ILE A 15 -19.45 11.85 -8.08
CA ILE A 15 -19.43 12.52 -6.79
C ILE A 15 -19.94 11.53 -5.75
N ASP A 16 -19.10 11.20 -4.79
CA ASP A 16 -19.43 10.35 -3.64
C ASP A 16 -19.58 11.23 -2.39
N GLN A 17 -20.67 11.03 -1.66
CA GLN A 17 -20.89 11.55 -0.31
C GLN A 17 -20.86 10.38 0.66
N VAL A 18 -19.88 10.33 1.54
CA VAL A 18 -19.57 9.18 2.38
C VAL A 18 -19.69 9.56 3.85
N GLY A 19 -20.32 8.71 4.65
CA GLY A 19 -20.31 8.78 6.11
C GLY A 19 -19.83 7.46 6.69
N THR A 20 -18.88 7.51 7.60
CA THR A 20 -18.20 6.31 8.12
C THR A 20 -18.07 6.37 9.63
N TYR A 21 -18.41 5.26 10.28
CA TYR A 21 -18.18 4.98 11.70
C TYR A 21 -17.23 3.80 11.85
N THR A 22 -16.26 3.90 12.76
CA THR A 22 -15.40 2.78 13.16
C THR A 22 -15.20 2.71 14.67
N LYS A 23 -14.91 1.50 15.15
CA LYS A 23 -14.51 1.24 16.53
C LYS A 23 -13.34 0.26 16.59
N ASN A 24 -12.37 0.56 17.45
CA ASN A 24 -11.09 -0.14 17.59
C ASN A 24 -10.26 -0.17 16.29
N MET A 25 -10.58 0.74 15.36
CA MET A 25 -9.84 0.99 14.14
C MET A 25 -9.86 2.49 13.91
N SER A 26 -8.69 3.09 13.91
CA SER A 26 -8.48 4.52 13.73
C SER A 26 -7.40 4.71 12.68
N GLN A 27 -7.56 5.70 11.80
CA GLN A 27 -6.57 6.05 10.80
C GLN A 27 -5.27 6.64 11.40
N TYR A 28 -5.27 6.97 12.69
CA TYR A 28 -4.21 7.77 13.33
C TYR A 28 -3.12 6.91 13.96
N ASP A 29 -3.51 5.95 14.78
CA ASP A 29 -2.61 4.98 15.41
C ASP A 29 -2.66 3.64 14.70
N ALA A 30 -3.83 3.28 14.16
CA ALA A 30 -4.12 2.04 13.45
C ALA A 30 -3.50 0.82 14.15
N ASN A 31 -3.69 0.83 15.46
CA ASN A 31 -3.19 -0.15 16.39
C ASN A 31 -4.39 -0.89 16.99
N LEU A 32 -4.66 -2.08 16.47
CA LEU A 32 -5.76 -2.93 16.93
C LEU A 32 -5.58 -3.43 18.38
N ASN A 33 -4.46 -3.12 19.03
CA ASN A 33 -4.22 -3.38 20.45
C ASN A 33 -4.77 -2.27 21.36
N ILE A 34 -5.24 -1.15 20.82
CA ILE A 34 -5.80 -0.02 21.61
C ILE A 34 -7.32 -0.08 21.58
N GLY A 35 -7.93 -0.40 22.73
CA GLY A 35 -9.38 -0.64 22.84
C GLY A 35 -10.24 0.61 23.08
N ARG A 36 -9.83 1.79 22.58
CA ARG A 36 -10.50 3.06 22.89
C ARG A 36 -10.82 3.92 21.67
N ASP A 37 -10.46 3.46 20.48
CA ASP A 37 -10.57 4.30 19.30
C ASP A 37 -11.97 4.22 18.71
N THR A 38 -12.55 5.38 18.46
CA THR A 38 -13.80 5.53 17.73
C THR A 38 -13.65 6.67 16.74
N GLN A 39 -14.03 6.44 15.50
CA GLN A 39 -14.03 7.47 14.46
C GLN A 39 -15.44 7.59 13.89
N LEU A 40 -15.91 8.83 13.69
CA LEU A 40 -17.12 9.15 12.95
C LEU A 40 -16.85 10.38 12.12
N TYR A 41 -17.02 10.31 10.81
CA TYR A 41 -16.85 11.46 9.93
C TYR A 41 -17.73 11.36 8.68
N GLY A 42 -17.85 12.49 8.01
CA GLY A 42 -18.35 12.58 6.64
C GLY A 42 -17.25 13.02 5.68
N ARG A 43 -17.44 12.75 4.39
CA ARG A 43 -16.47 13.02 3.33
C ARG A 43 -17.15 13.20 1.97
N THR A 44 -16.61 14.07 1.14
CA THR A 44 -17.00 14.25 -0.27
C THR A 44 -15.82 13.90 -1.17
N ARG A 45 -16.05 13.09 -2.20
CA ARG A 45 -15.10 12.85 -3.28
C ARG A 45 -15.71 13.20 -4.63
N GLY A 46 -15.13 14.13 -5.36
CA GLY A 46 -15.41 14.38 -6.77
C GLY A 46 -14.28 13.84 -7.65
N ARG A 47 -14.62 13.01 -8.64
CA ARG A 47 -13.69 12.55 -9.68
C ARG A 47 -14.23 12.95 -11.04
N PHE A 48 -13.48 13.78 -11.76
CA PHE A 48 -13.87 14.36 -13.04
C PHE A 48 -12.83 14.00 -14.11
N ASP A 49 -13.27 13.39 -15.19
CA ASP A 49 -12.42 13.06 -16.34
C ASP A 49 -12.87 13.89 -17.54
N PHE A 50 -11.97 14.74 -18.03
CA PHE A 50 -12.13 15.54 -19.25
C PHE A 50 -11.44 14.83 -20.41
N ILE A 51 -12.21 14.46 -21.42
CA ILE A 51 -11.74 13.67 -22.56
C ILE A 51 -11.92 14.50 -23.83
N GLY A 52 -10.80 14.96 -24.39
CA GLY A 52 -10.75 15.61 -25.70
C GLY A 52 -10.43 14.60 -26.80
N GLU A 53 -11.23 14.55 -27.86
CA GLU A 53 -11.07 13.59 -28.97
C GLU A 53 -10.99 14.34 -30.31
N VAL A 54 -10.04 13.93 -31.17
CA VAL A 54 -9.97 14.35 -32.57
C VAL A 54 -9.70 13.12 -33.43
N GLY A 55 -10.73 12.62 -34.10
CA GLY A 55 -10.65 11.35 -34.84
C GLY A 55 -10.45 10.17 -33.90
N LYS A 56 -9.33 9.46 -34.04
CA LYS A 56 -8.96 8.33 -33.16
C LYS A 56 -8.02 8.74 -32.02
N ALA A 57 -7.52 9.98 -32.02
CA ALA A 57 -6.65 10.48 -30.98
C ALA A 57 -7.48 11.04 -29.82
N LYS A 58 -6.98 10.85 -28.60
CA LYS A 58 -7.61 11.30 -27.36
C LYS A 58 -6.57 11.94 -26.44
N ALA A 59 -7.01 12.92 -25.66
CA ALA A 59 -6.29 13.46 -24.52
C ALA A 59 -7.23 13.38 -23.30
N VAL A 60 -6.68 12.96 -22.16
CA VAL A 60 -7.45 12.76 -20.93
C VAL A 60 -6.80 13.53 -19.80
N LEU A 61 -7.60 14.32 -19.08
CA LEU A 61 -7.27 14.95 -17.81
C LEU A 61 -8.23 14.43 -16.75
N GLY A 62 -7.73 13.67 -15.78
CA GLY A 62 -8.48 13.19 -14.62
C GLY A 62 -8.12 13.99 -13.38
N ILE A 63 -9.12 14.60 -12.74
CA ILE A 63 -9.00 15.43 -11.54
C ILE A 63 -9.79 14.78 -10.40
N GLU A 64 -9.19 14.74 -9.22
CA GLU A 64 -9.84 14.33 -7.98
C GLU A 64 -9.86 15.48 -6.95
N ILE A 65 -10.97 15.57 -6.23
CA ILE A 65 -11.15 16.38 -5.03
C ILE A 65 -11.68 15.43 -3.96
N ASP A 66 -10.97 15.23 -2.87
CA ASP A 66 -11.40 14.42 -1.73
C ASP A 66 -11.25 15.23 -0.43
N SER A 67 -12.35 15.40 0.28
CA SER A 67 -12.44 16.33 1.41
C SER A 67 -13.29 15.78 2.54
N TYR A 68 -12.76 15.80 3.77
CA TYR A 68 -13.55 15.52 4.97
C TYR A 68 -14.60 16.61 5.24
N TRP A 69 -15.64 16.30 6.00
CA TRP A 69 -16.59 17.28 6.52
C TRP A 69 -16.20 17.69 7.95
N GLY A 70 -16.13 18.99 8.20
CA GLY A 70 -15.68 19.59 9.46
C GLY A 70 -14.15 19.74 9.53
N GLN A 71 -13.70 20.57 10.46
CA GLN A 71 -12.28 20.86 10.64
C GLN A 71 -11.57 19.60 11.14
N THR A 72 -10.57 19.14 10.38
CA THR A 72 -9.67 18.07 10.85
C THR A 72 -8.35 18.72 11.26
N GLY A 73 -7.85 18.42 12.47
CA GLY A 73 -6.61 19.02 13.00
C GLY A 73 -6.80 20.21 13.98
N PHE A 74 -5.70 20.92 14.28
CA PHE A 74 -5.67 21.99 15.30
C PHE A 74 -5.97 23.40 14.75
N THR A 75 -5.76 23.61 13.46
CA THR A 75 -5.97 24.90 12.79
C THR A 75 -7.02 24.74 11.71
N ASP A 76 -7.72 25.83 11.41
CA ASP A 76 -8.49 25.96 10.18
C ASP A 76 -7.46 25.96 9.03
N SER A 77 -7.15 24.75 8.56
CA SER A 77 -6.13 24.51 7.56
C SER A 77 -6.79 24.10 6.27
N ASN A 78 -7.03 25.11 5.43
CA ASN A 78 -7.48 24.97 4.05
C ASN A 78 -6.54 24.17 3.12
N ASN A 79 -5.34 23.80 3.58
CA ASN A 79 -4.29 23.08 2.84
C ASN A 79 -4.18 21.60 3.28
N GLY A 80 -5.18 20.77 3.00
CA GLY A 80 -5.11 19.33 3.23
C GLY A 80 -4.81 18.85 4.65
N PRO A 81 -4.76 17.53 4.87
CA PRO A 81 -4.11 16.94 6.02
C PRO A 81 -2.57 17.05 5.93
N GLY A 82 -2.06 18.09 5.26
CA GLY A 82 -0.67 18.47 5.25
C GLY A 82 -0.28 19.02 6.61
N TRP A 83 0.88 18.59 7.10
CA TRP A 83 1.43 18.87 8.42
C TRP A 83 1.55 20.38 8.74
N GLN A 84 0.43 21.04 9.09
CA GLN A 84 0.47 22.37 9.68
C GLN A 84 0.92 22.21 11.13
N CYS A 85 2.22 22.37 11.32
CA CYS A 85 2.86 22.52 12.60
C CYS A 85 2.28 23.76 13.31
N SER A 86 1.35 23.55 14.25
CA SER A 86 1.09 24.57 15.27
C SER A 86 2.27 24.54 16.24
N THR A 87 3.09 25.58 16.24
CA THR A 87 4.21 25.70 17.18
C THR A 87 3.66 26.01 18.58
N VAL A 88 3.35 24.97 19.35
CA VAL A 88 3.10 25.10 20.79
C VAL A 88 4.41 24.77 21.50
N ASN A 89 5.01 25.75 22.21
CA ASN A 89 6.29 25.59 22.93
C ASN A 89 7.47 25.07 22.08
N GLY A 90 7.61 25.55 20.84
CA GLY A 90 8.75 25.17 19.97
C GLY A 90 8.72 23.71 19.48
N SER A 91 7.62 22.99 19.69
CA SER A 91 7.37 21.66 19.15
C SER A 91 6.20 21.71 18.16
N CYS A 92 6.34 21.02 17.03
CA CYS A 92 5.26 20.88 16.06
C CYS A 92 4.20 19.93 16.59
N ALA A 93 3.03 20.47 16.96
CA ALA A 93 1.85 19.67 17.23
C ALA A 93 0.96 19.69 15.97
N SER A 94 0.88 18.57 15.27
CA SER A 94 -0.13 18.34 14.23
C SER A 94 -1.37 17.75 14.89
N GLY A 95 -2.55 18.31 14.59
CA GLY A 95 -3.81 17.74 15.08
C GLY A 95 -4.12 16.43 14.36
N ALA A 96 -5.15 15.73 14.83
CA ALA A 96 -5.65 14.54 14.16
C ALA A 96 -6.30 14.94 12.81
N VAL A 97 -5.49 15.04 11.75
CA VAL A 97 -5.93 15.29 10.36
C VAL A 97 -6.24 13.97 9.67
N GLY A 98 -7.46 13.80 9.13
CA GLY A 98 -7.85 12.54 8.49
C GLY A 98 -6.88 12.20 7.35
N SER A 99 -6.34 10.98 7.33
CA SER A 99 -5.32 10.61 6.35
C SER A 99 -5.95 10.42 4.96
N GLY A 100 -5.18 10.68 3.90
CA GLY A 100 -5.52 10.33 2.52
C GLY A 100 -6.33 11.35 1.72
N ALA A 101 -7.07 12.27 2.37
CA ALA A 101 -7.84 13.33 1.68
C ALA A 101 -6.95 14.50 1.25
N GLU A 102 -7.39 15.33 0.30
CA GLU A 102 -6.69 16.56 -0.08
C GLU A 102 -7.09 17.77 0.78
N SER A 103 -8.20 17.73 1.54
CA SER A 103 -8.71 18.87 2.33
C SER A 103 -9.82 18.51 3.32
N SER A 104 -10.38 19.53 3.99
CA SER A 104 -11.59 19.44 4.80
C SER A 104 -12.52 20.64 4.54
N PHE A 105 -13.82 20.38 4.36
CA PHE A 105 -14.88 21.39 4.27
C PHE A 105 -15.48 21.65 5.65
N ASP A 106 -15.17 22.78 6.27
CA ASP A 106 -15.77 23.17 7.54
C ASP A 106 -16.59 24.47 7.45
N LEU A 107 -17.07 24.97 8.59
CA LEU A 107 -17.97 26.13 8.61
C LEU A 107 -17.18 27.41 8.28
N ASN A 108 -17.55 28.04 7.15
CA ASN A 108 -16.94 29.29 6.65
C ASN A 108 -15.49 29.16 6.14
N THR A 109 -15.13 27.97 5.66
CA THR A 109 -13.78 27.71 5.11
C THR A 109 -13.79 27.51 3.60
N ASP A 110 -12.94 28.28 2.94
CA ASP A 110 -12.56 28.06 1.55
C ASP A 110 -11.36 27.10 1.51
N THR A 111 -11.50 25.94 0.88
CA THR A 111 -10.39 25.00 0.69
C THR A 111 -9.44 25.52 -0.39
N GLN A 112 -8.15 25.66 -0.08
CA GLN A 112 -7.12 26.10 -1.04
C GLN A 112 -6.26 24.90 -1.46
N GLY A 113 -6.08 24.71 -2.78
CA GLY A 113 -5.20 23.66 -3.29
C GLY A 113 -5.74 22.21 -3.20
N ASN A 114 -7.06 22.02 -3.16
CA ASN A 114 -7.73 20.72 -2.98
C ASN A 114 -7.86 19.87 -4.27
N LEU A 115 -6.97 20.06 -5.26
CA LEU A 115 -7.05 19.39 -6.55
C LEU A 115 -5.88 18.43 -6.74
N GLN A 116 -6.19 17.15 -6.95
CA GLN A 116 -5.21 16.15 -7.36
C GLN A 116 -5.37 15.83 -8.85
N ILE A 117 -4.27 15.92 -9.61
CA ILE A 117 -4.21 15.39 -10.97
C ILE A 117 -3.91 13.90 -10.86
N LYS A 118 -4.85 13.08 -11.30
CA LYS A 118 -4.70 11.63 -11.30
C LYS A 118 -4.18 11.16 -12.64
N TRP A 119 -4.81 11.62 -13.72
CA TRP A 119 -4.44 11.27 -15.09
C TRP A 119 -4.15 12.51 -15.91
N LEU A 120 -3.10 12.43 -16.72
CA LEU A 120 -2.78 13.37 -17.77
C LEU A 120 -2.03 12.63 -18.87
N TYR A 121 -2.75 12.18 -19.89
CA TYR A 121 -2.17 11.37 -20.96
C TYR A 121 -2.82 11.62 -22.32
N THR A 122 -2.11 11.19 -23.36
CA THR A 122 -2.62 11.13 -24.73
C THR A 122 -2.68 9.68 -25.19
N GLU A 123 -3.67 9.36 -26.03
CA GLU A 123 -3.89 8.04 -26.62
C GLU A 123 -4.10 8.21 -28.12
N PHE A 124 -3.38 7.46 -28.96
CA PHE A 124 -3.54 7.55 -30.41
C PHE A 124 -3.11 6.26 -31.12
N PRO A 125 -3.66 5.98 -32.31
CA PRO A 125 -3.21 4.85 -33.11
C PRO A 125 -1.81 5.11 -33.68
N LEU A 126 -0.98 4.07 -33.81
CA LEU A 126 0.30 4.16 -34.52
C LEU A 126 0.08 3.94 -36.03
N PRO A 127 0.20 4.98 -36.87
CA PRO A 127 -0.27 4.94 -38.26
C PRO A 127 0.62 4.10 -39.21
N LEU A 128 1.83 3.73 -38.79
CA LEU A 128 2.83 3.04 -39.62
C LEU A 128 3.00 1.56 -39.28
N VAL A 129 2.23 1.04 -38.31
CA VAL A 129 2.25 -0.37 -37.95
C VAL A 129 1.08 -1.05 -38.68
N PRO A 130 1.29 -2.14 -39.44
CA PRO A 130 0.22 -2.80 -40.21
C PRO A 130 -0.81 -3.52 -39.32
N LEU A 131 -0.64 -3.46 -38.00
CA LEU A 131 -1.53 -4.01 -36.99
C LEU A 131 -2.26 -2.87 -36.29
N ASN A 132 -3.51 -3.10 -35.89
CA ASN A 132 -4.25 -2.14 -35.08
C ASN A 132 -3.51 -1.99 -33.75
N SER A 133 -2.89 -0.83 -33.55
CA SER A 133 -2.06 -0.56 -32.39
C SER A 133 -2.36 0.82 -31.85
N VAL A 134 -2.47 0.90 -30.54
CA VAL A 134 -2.78 2.12 -29.79
C VAL A 134 -1.69 2.32 -28.76
N ILE A 135 -1.14 3.53 -28.72
CA ILE A 135 -0.18 3.93 -27.70
C ILE A 135 -0.80 4.96 -26.77
N ARG A 136 -0.52 4.82 -25.47
CA ARG A 136 -0.82 5.82 -24.44
C ARG A 136 0.47 6.37 -23.84
N LEU A 137 0.59 7.69 -23.76
CA LEU A 137 1.76 8.40 -23.24
C LEU A 137 1.34 9.39 -22.15
N GLY A 138 1.97 9.32 -20.99
CA GLY A 138 1.73 10.23 -19.86
C GLY A 138 1.36 9.51 -18.57
N ALA A 139 0.79 10.27 -17.62
CA ALA A 139 0.28 9.76 -16.35
C ALA A 139 -1.10 9.12 -16.58
N GLN A 140 -1.19 7.81 -16.38
CA GLN A 140 -2.33 7.00 -16.82
C GLN A 140 -2.59 5.83 -15.86
N PRO A 141 -3.79 5.23 -15.86
CA PRO A 141 -4.06 4.07 -15.04
C PRO A 141 -3.48 2.79 -15.66
N PHE A 142 -3.05 1.85 -14.82
CA PHE A 142 -2.65 0.51 -15.26
C PHE A 142 -3.76 -0.23 -16.00
N GLY A 143 -5.01 -0.10 -15.53
CA GLY A 143 -6.14 -0.85 -16.07
C GLY A 143 -5.85 -2.35 -16.07
N THR A 144 -5.87 -2.99 -17.25
CA THR A 144 -5.59 -4.42 -17.41
C THR A 144 -4.22 -4.70 -18.05
N ALA A 145 -3.27 -3.78 -17.93
CA ALA A 145 -1.95 -3.88 -18.58
C ALA A 145 -1.14 -5.10 -18.13
N ALA A 146 -1.21 -5.46 -16.84
CA ALA A 146 -0.51 -6.62 -16.29
C ALA A 146 -1.42 -7.84 -16.13
N THR A 147 -2.51 -7.68 -15.36
CA THR A 147 -3.43 -8.75 -15.00
C THR A 147 -4.88 -8.31 -15.19
N TYR A 148 -5.81 -9.25 -15.10
CA TYR A 148 -7.24 -8.98 -15.16
C TYR A 148 -7.81 -8.57 -13.80
N LYS A 149 -7.34 -9.21 -12.72
CA LYS A 149 -7.82 -8.96 -11.37
C LYS A 149 -7.20 -7.70 -10.77
N LEU A 150 -8.03 -6.92 -10.10
CA LEU A 150 -7.63 -5.68 -9.46
C LEU A 150 -6.45 -5.89 -8.49
N ALA A 151 -5.42 -5.08 -8.65
CA ALA A 151 -4.30 -4.94 -7.70
C ALA A 151 -3.57 -6.25 -7.34
N THR A 152 -3.59 -7.25 -8.22
CA THR A 152 -2.81 -8.49 -8.05
C THR A 152 -1.31 -8.29 -8.31
N TYR A 153 -0.95 -7.33 -9.17
CA TYR A 153 0.45 -6.99 -9.46
C TYR A 153 0.68 -5.49 -9.69
N ALA A 154 -0.12 -4.88 -10.57
CA ALA A 154 -0.02 -3.46 -10.90
C ALA A 154 -1.42 -2.84 -11.01
N ASN A 155 -1.68 -1.86 -10.16
CA ASN A 155 -2.91 -1.06 -10.11
C ASN A 155 -2.55 0.39 -9.76
N GLY A 156 -3.50 1.31 -9.90
CA GLY A 156 -3.26 2.73 -9.67
C GLY A 156 -2.77 3.46 -10.91
N ASP A 157 -2.06 4.55 -10.67
CA ASP A 157 -1.64 5.53 -11.67
C ASP A 157 -0.13 5.49 -11.87
N PHE A 158 0.31 5.56 -13.12
CA PHE A 158 1.73 5.55 -13.44
C PHE A 158 2.07 6.49 -14.60
N PRO A 159 3.23 7.16 -14.57
CA PRO A 159 3.77 7.84 -15.73
C PRO A 159 4.50 6.84 -16.63
N GLY A 160 4.26 6.91 -17.93
CA GLY A 160 5.03 6.13 -18.89
C GLY A 160 4.33 5.87 -20.21
N VAL A 161 4.60 4.69 -20.76
CA VAL A 161 4.12 4.26 -22.07
C VAL A 161 3.31 2.98 -21.91
N ASN A 162 2.15 2.91 -22.56
CA ASN A 162 1.42 1.67 -22.72
C ASN A 162 1.05 1.47 -24.19
N LEU A 163 1.60 0.44 -24.81
CA LEU A 163 1.32 0.04 -26.18
C LEU A 163 0.44 -1.21 -26.17
N VAL A 164 -0.69 -1.14 -26.86
CA VAL A 164 -1.58 -2.28 -27.11
C VAL A 164 -1.58 -2.57 -28.60
N VAL A 165 -1.33 -3.82 -28.98
CA VAL A 165 -1.32 -4.29 -30.37
C VAL A 165 -2.29 -5.45 -30.51
N ASP A 166 -3.30 -5.29 -31.35
CA ASP A 166 -4.18 -6.40 -31.75
C ASP A 166 -3.46 -7.26 -32.78
N LEU A 167 -3.06 -8.47 -32.39
CA LEU A 167 -2.35 -9.42 -33.25
C LEU A 167 -3.32 -10.21 -34.13
N ALA A 168 -4.49 -10.55 -33.56
CA ALA A 168 -5.60 -11.23 -34.24
C ALA A 168 -6.90 -11.01 -33.44
N PRO A 169 -8.09 -11.37 -33.96
CA PRO A 169 -9.32 -11.36 -33.17
C PRO A 169 -9.16 -12.21 -31.89
N GLY A 170 -9.34 -11.58 -30.73
CA GLY A 170 -9.16 -12.23 -29.44
C GLY A 170 -7.69 -12.48 -29.04
N ALA A 171 -6.70 -11.86 -29.70
CA ALA A 171 -5.29 -11.94 -29.33
C ALA A 171 -4.63 -10.55 -29.31
N LYS A 172 -4.14 -10.11 -28.15
CA LYS A 172 -3.55 -8.78 -27.95
C LYS A 172 -2.22 -8.85 -27.21
N LEU A 173 -1.24 -8.10 -27.67
CA LEU A 173 0.00 -7.86 -26.94
C LEU A 173 -0.06 -6.49 -26.26
N MET A 174 0.30 -6.44 -24.98
CA MET A 174 0.42 -5.21 -24.21
C MET A 174 1.87 -5.07 -23.74
N LEU A 175 2.49 -3.93 -24.03
CA LEU A 175 3.84 -3.57 -23.59
C LEU A 175 3.76 -2.27 -22.81
N THR A 176 4.17 -2.30 -21.55
CA THR A 176 4.10 -1.16 -20.64
C THR A 176 5.48 -0.82 -20.10
N TYR A 177 5.87 0.44 -20.24
CA TYR A 177 7.01 1.03 -19.55
C TYR A 177 6.49 1.95 -18.45
N VAL A 178 7.04 1.79 -17.25
CA VAL A 178 6.69 2.54 -16.06
C VAL A 178 7.92 3.28 -15.58
N ALA A 179 7.86 4.61 -15.55
CA ALA A 179 8.84 5.41 -14.83
C ALA A 179 8.43 5.44 -13.35
N VAL A 180 9.24 4.88 -12.47
CA VAL A 180 8.92 4.78 -11.03
C VAL A 180 9.56 5.93 -10.26
N ASP A 181 10.82 6.21 -10.54
CA ASP A 181 11.56 7.36 -10.03
C ASP A 181 12.52 7.85 -11.10
N GLU A 182 12.83 9.15 -11.08
CA GLU A 182 13.77 9.77 -12.02
C GLU A 182 14.85 10.53 -11.23
N ALA A 183 16.10 10.41 -11.65
CA ALA A 183 17.22 11.23 -11.20
C ALA A 183 17.44 12.41 -12.15
N LEU A 184 16.40 13.25 -12.31
CA LEU A 184 16.32 14.38 -13.26
C LEU A 184 17.64 15.09 -13.55
N THR A 185 18.39 15.49 -12.51
CA THR A 185 19.66 16.21 -12.61
C THR A 185 20.81 15.47 -11.92
N GLY A 186 20.59 14.21 -11.51
CA GLY A 186 21.54 13.42 -10.74
C GLY A 186 21.74 13.91 -9.30
N LYS A 187 22.52 13.13 -8.54
CA LYS A 187 22.67 13.25 -7.08
C LYS A 187 23.39 14.52 -6.60
N ARG A 188 24.14 15.19 -7.48
CA ARG A 188 24.99 16.35 -7.10
C ARG A 188 24.23 17.67 -7.07
N ASP A 189 23.12 17.75 -7.79
CA ASP A 189 22.44 19.02 -8.06
C ASP A 189 21.33 19.33 -7.04
N PHE A 190 21.00 18.38 -6.15
CA PHE A 190 20.08 18.59 -5.04
C PHE A 190 20.81 18.63 -3.71
N PHE A 191 20.67 19.73 -2.98
CA PHE A 191 21.12 19.82 -1.60
C PHE A 191 20.29 18.86 -0.72
N PRO A 192 20.92 18.09 0.19
CA PRO A 192 20.18 17.27 1.14
C PRO A 192 19.26 18.16 1.99
N VAL A 193 18.12 17.62 2.41
CA VAL A 193 17.28 18.32 3.39
C VAL A 193 18.04 18.31 4.71
N THR A 194 18.43 19.47 5.21
CA THR A 194 19.17 19.66 6.47
C THR A 194 18.24 20.15 7.58
N PHE A 195 18.46 19.66 8.80
CA PHE A 195 17.77 20.04 10.03
C PHE A 195 18.84 20.47 11.06
N GLY A 196 18.47 21.36 11.99
CA GLY A 196 19.27 21.75 13.17
C GLY A 196 20.80 21.59 13.10
N GLY A 197 21.51 22.53 12.44
CA GLY A 197 22.97 22.65 12.52
C GLY A 197 23.80 21.71 11.63
N SER A 198 23.18 20.86 10.79
CA SER A 198 23.91 20.05 9.80
C SER A 198 24.33 20.89 8.58
N SER A 199 25.48 20.59 7.99
CA SER A 199 25.94 21.18 6.73
C SER A 199 25.84 20.18 5.57
N SER A 200 25.91 20.73 4.35
CA SER A 200 25.98 19.93 3.12
C SER A 200 27.02 20.49 2.17
N THR A 201 27.71 19.62 1.45
CA THR A 201 28.66 20.02 0.40
C THR A 201 28.49 19.07 -0.78
N ASP A 202 28.30 19.60 -2.00
CA ASP A 202 28.12 18.82 -3.24
C ASP A 202 27.01 17.74 -3.17
N GLY A 203 25.84 18.08 -2.61
CA GLY A 203 24.71 17.14 -2.46
C GLY A 203 24.89 16.09 -1.36
N LYS A 204 26.00 16.17 -0.61
CA LYS A 204 26.36 15.22 0.45
C LYS A 204 26.05 15.77 1.83
N CYS A 205 25.68 14.86 2.72
CA CYS A 205 25.60 15.10 4.14
C CYS A 205 27.00 15.26 4.73
N THR A 206 27.32 16.44 5.29
CA THR A 206 28.58 16.66 6.02
C THR A 206 28.28 16.84 7.51
N GLY A 207 28.83 15.94 8.34
CA GLY A 207 28.69 16.02 9.79
C GLY A 207 29.74 16.93 10.42
N THR A 208 29.43 17.55 11.56
CA THR A 208 30.43 18.19 12.42
C THR A 208 31.26 17.10 13.11
N PRO A 209 32.61 17.14 13.10
CA PRO A 209 33.42 16.19 13.84
C PRO A 209 33.03 16.19 15.33
N GLY A 210 32.54 15.05 15.83
CA GLY A 210 32.15 14.87 17.24
C GLY A 210 30.69 15.18 17.60
N GLY A 211 29.83 15.55 16.64
CA GLY A 211 28.38 15.70 16.86
C GLY A 211 27.57 14.51 16.35
N PRO A 212 26.34 14.27 16.86
CA PRO A 212 25.44 13.29 16.26
C PRO A 212 25.14 13.67 14.80
N VAL A 213 25.64 12.87 13.87
CA VAL A 213 25.50 13.03 12.41
C VAL A 213 24.06 12.71 11.98
N LEU A 214 23.04 13.47 12.42
CA LEU A 214 21.66 12.93 12.40
C LEU A 214 20.57 13.81 11.81
N SER A 215 20.95 14.92 11.19
CA SER A 215 19.97 15.90 10.75
C SER A 215 20.01 16.17 9.25
N CYS A 216 20.42 15.24 8.40
CA CYS A 216 20.38 15.47 6.95
C CYS A 216 19.90 14.24 6.15
N ILE A 217 19.09 14.49 5.13
CA ILE A 217 18.53 13.47 4.23
C ILE A 217 19.06 13.72 2.81
N PRO A 218 20.01 12.91 2.34
CA PRO A 218 20.55 12.99 1.00
C PRO A 218 19.59 12.38 -0.03
N GLN A 219 19.59 12.96 -1.23
CA GLN A 219 18.86 12.43 -2.38
C GLN A 219 19.55 11.13 -2.83
N SER A 220 18.90 9.99 -2.59
CA SER A 220 19.45 8.66 -2.90
C SER A 220 18.66 7.90 -3.97
N ARG A 221 17.63 8.53 -4.55
CA ARG A 221 16.84 7.95 -5.65
C ARG A 221 17.63 7.96 -6.96
N ASN A 222 17.34 6.99 -7.82
CA ASN A 222 17.92 6.88 -9.15
C ASN A 222 16.79 6.77 -10.20
N ASP A 223 17.16 6.57 -11.46
CA ASP A 223 16.22 6.18 -12.53
C ASP A 223 15.70 4.76 -12.26
N ASN A 224 14.57 4.65 -11.58
CA ASN A 224 13.92 3.38 -11.25
C ASN A 224 12.76 3.16 -12.21
N TRP A 225 12.61 1.95 -12.74
CA TRP A 225 11.64 1.69 -13.79
C TRP A 225 11.16 0.24 -13.80
N ALA A 226 10.03 0.01 -14.48
CA ALA A 226 9.54 -1.33 -14.77
C ALA A 226 9.16 -1.48 -16.24
N LEU A 227 9.38 -2.67 -16.77
CA LEU A 227 8.77 -3.14 -18.01
C LEU A 227 7.78 -4.25 -17.69
N ILE A 228 6.64 -4.22 -18.35
CA ILE A 228 5.59 -5.25 -18.28
C ILE A 228 5.24 -5.64 -19.70
N ALA A 229 5.24 -6.95 -19.97
CA ALA A 229 4.70 -7.52 -21.19
C ALA A 229 3.60 -8.51 -20.81
N SER A 230 2.41 -8.33 -21.37
CA SER A 230 1.32 -9.30 -21.22
C SER A 230 0.70 -9.63 -22.57
N PHE A 231 0.24 -10.87 -22.72
CA PHE A 231 -0.40 -11.33 -23.94
C PHE A 231 -1.78 -11.87 -23.58
N GLU A 232 -2.82 -11.19 -24.03
CA GLU A 232 -4.21 -11.58 -23.84
C GLU A 232 -4.66 -12.45 -25.02
N MET A 233 -5.20 -13.63 -24.74
CA MET A 233 -5.79 -14.51 -25.75
C MET A 233 -7.11 -15.11 -25.30
N SER A 234 -8.02 -15.35 -26.24
CA SER A 234 -9.29 -16.05 -26.02
C SER A 234 -9.34 -17.34 -26.85
N PRO A 235 -8.76 -18.47 -26.39
CA PRO A 235 -8.61 -19.68 -27.20
C PRO A 235 -9.95 -20.30 -27.62
N PHE A 236 -10.97 -20.15 -26.79
CA PHE A 236 -12.36 -20.51 -27.10
C PHE A 236 -13.32 -19.63 -26.30
N LYS A 237 -14.60 -19.66 -26.69
CA LYS A 237 -15.63 -18.82 -26.10
C LYS A 237 -15.69 -19.00 -24.58
N GLY A 238 -15.56 -17.88 -23.87
CA GLY A 238 -15.68 -17.82 -22.42
C GLY A 238 -14.39 -18.09 -21.67
N LEU A 239 -13.28 -18.47 -22.32
CA LEU A 239 -11.96 -18.53 -21.71
C LEU A 239 -11.06 -17.41 -22.24
N ASP A 240 -10.63 -16.53 -21.35
CA ASP A 240 -9.60 -15.53 -21.58
C ASP A 240 -8.37 -15.86 -20.73
N VAL A 241 -7.19 -15.75 -21.31
CA VAL A 241 -5.90 -16.10 -20.69
C VAL A 241 -4.91 -14.97 -20.93
N LYS A 242 -4.19 -14.57 -19.88
CA LYS A 242 -3.21 -13.49 -19.88
C LYS A 242 -1.93 -13.91 -19.16
N PRO A 243 -1.00 -14.62 -19.83
CA PRO A 243 0.37 -14.68 -19.37
C PRO A 243 0.99 -13.29 -19.29
N MET A 244 1.85 -13.08 -18.30
CA MET A 244 2.60 -11.84 -18.15
C MET A 244 4.03 -12.10 -17.69
N TYR A 245 4.91 -11.18 -18.07
CA TYR A 245 6.26 -11.04 -17.54
C TYR A 245 6.50 -9.57 -17.20
N SER A 246 7.20 -9.33 -16.10
CA SER A 246 7.65 -8.01 -15.72
C SER A 246 9.07 -8.05 -15.19
N TYR A 247 9.82 -7.00 -15.52
CA TYR A 247 11.13 -6.71 -14.96
C TYR A 247 11.04 -5.35 -14.26
N PHE A 248 11.44 -5.31 -12.99
CA PHE A 248 11.54 -4.11 -12.19
C PHE A 248 12.99 -3.92 -11.74
N GLU A 249 13.50 -2.72 -11.94
CA GLU A 249 14.81 -2.31 -11.48
C GLU A 249 14.68 -1.08 -10.59
N ALA A 250 15.32 -1.14 -9.42
CA ALA A 250 15.42 0.00 -8.55
C ALA A 250 16.81 0.09 -7.92
N VAL A 251 17.39 1.28 -7.97
CA VAL A 251 18.67 1.57 -7.35
C VAL A 251 18.47 2.58 -6.22
N GLY A 252 18.92 2.23 -5.03
CA GLY A 252 18.78 3.09 -3.85
C GLY A 252 17.35 3.18 -3.35
N GLN A 253 16.95 4.36 -2.90
CA GLN A 253 15.58 4.60 -2.44
C GLN A 253 14.64 4.58 -3.65
N THR A 254 13.47 3.98 -3.49
CA THR A 254 12.41 3.96 -4.51
C THR A 254 11.05 4.27 -3.89
N SER A 255 10.01 4.38 -4.71
CA SER A 255 8.62 4.51 -4.27
C SER A 255 8.20 3.43 -3.28
N GLY A 256 7.53 3.83 -2.20
CA GLY A 256 6.96 2.92 -1.21
C GLY A 256 5.85 2.02 -1.76
N ALA A 257 5.23 2.40 -2.88
CA ALA A 257 4.25 1.59 -3.60
C ALA A 257 4.88 0.33 -4.21
N ALA A 258 6.09 0.44 -4.76
CA ALA A 258 6.83 -0.68 -5.35
C ALA A 258 7.67 -1.46 -4.34
N ARG A 259 7.98 -0.84 -3.18
CA ARG A 259 8.77 -1.44 -2.10
C ARG A 259 8.26 -1.01 -0.73
N GLN A 260 7.45 -1.87 -0.10
CA GLN A 260 7.04 -1.71 1.30
C GLN A 260 8.13 -2.26 2.24
N GLY A 261 8.30 -1.64 3.40
CA GLY A 261 9.15 -2.19 4.45
C GLY A 261 8.43 -3.30 5.21
N ARG A 262 9.16 -4.37 5.51
CA ARG A 262 8.65 -5.63 6.06
C ARG A 262 9.69 -6.31 6.96
N GLY A 263 9.25 -7.03 7.98
CA GLY A 263 10.08 -7.85 8.85
C GLY A 263 11.07 -7.05 9.71
N GLY A 264 10.75 -5.79 10.00
CA GLY A 264 11.64 -4.83 10.66
C GLY A 264 12.61 -4.12 9.70
N VAL A 265 12.52 -4.35 8.40
CA VAL A 265 13.34 -3.69 7.37
C VAL A 265 12.52 -2.61 6.69
N VAL A 266 12.97 -1.36 6.75
CA VAL A 266 12.25 -0.21 6.18
C VAL A 266 12.24 -0.18 4.65
N THR A 267 11.33 0.61 4.07
CA THR A 267 11.11 0.82 2.62
C THR A 267 12.35 1.33 1.87
N ALA A 268 13.13 2.20 2.50
CA ALA A 268 14.37 2.69 1.91
C ALA A 268 15.47 1.65 2.10
N SER A 269 16.35 1.49 1.09
CA SER A 269 17.57 0.70 1.29
C SER A 269 18.50 1.28 2.37
N SER A 270 18.16 2.46 2.95
CA SER A 270 18.47 2.87 4.34
C SER A 270 17.93 4.26 4.75
N ILE A 271 18.07 4.56 6.05
CA ILE A 271 17.87 5.81 6.84
C ILE A 271 17.02 6.93 6.20
N SER A 272 15.85 7.18 6.81
CA SER A 272 15.32 8.54 6.97
C SER A 272 15.01 8.75 8.45
N SER A 273 15.73 9.69 9.07
CA SER A 273 15.52 10.13 10.47
C SER A 273 14.21 10.89 10.70
N VAL A 274 13.34 10.99 9.69
CA VAL A 274 12.01 11.61 9.81
C VAL A 274 10.93 10.61 10.22
N THR A 275 11.24 9.32 10.26
CA THR A 275 10.36 8.34 10.92
C THR A 275 10.53 8.48 12.43
N GLY A 276 9.86 9.49 13.01
CA GLY A 276 9.71 9.73 14.46
C GLY A 276 10.80 9.08 15.30
N GLY A 277 11.95 9.77 15.40
CA GLY A 277 13.15 9.23 16.01
C GLY A 277 12.84 8.50 17.31
N GLN A 278 13.06 7.18 17.34
CA GLN A 278 13.11 6.44 18.58
C GLN A 278 14.48 6.70 19.22
N THR A 279 14.67 7.93 19.69
CA THR A 279 15.92 8.43 20.27
C THR A 279 16.42 7.59 21.44
N ASN A 280 15.56 6.78 22.07
CA ASN A 280 15.89 5.91 23.20
C ASN A 280 15.39 4.46 23.06
N SER A 281 15.29 3.95 21.83
CA SER A 281 15.18 2.50 21.64
C SER A 281 16.60 1.90 21.56
N PRO A 282 16.94 0.80 22.29
CA PRO A 282 18.16 0.02 22.03
C PRO A 282 18.15 -0.55 20.60
N PHE A 283 17.03 -0.41 19.91
CA PHE A 283 16.73 -0.86 18.56
C PHE A 283 16.68 0.28 17.54
N ASN A 284 17.18 1.46 17.92
CA ASN A 284 17.34 2.60 17.05
C ASN A 284 18.40 2.29 15.97
N PRO A 285 18.07 2.27 14.66
CA PRO A 285 19.06 2.04 13.59
C PRO A 285 20.12 3.16 13.50
N ILE A 286 19.96 4.21 14.31
CA ILE A 286 20.72 5.46 14.31
C ILE A 286 22.06 5.37 15.06
N THR A 287 22.27 4.40 15.96
CA THR A 287 23.47 4.41 16.84
C THR A 287 24.69 3.70 16.27
N GLY A 288 24.60 3.10 15.07
CA GLY A 288 25.74 2.50 14.38
C GLY A 288 26.59 3.53 13.63
N ALA A 289 27.65 4.02 14.26
CA ALA A 289 28.72 4.75 13.57
C ALA A 289 29.31 3.86 12.45
N GLY A 290 28.90 4.08 11.19
CA GLY A 290 29.47 3.34 10.05
C GLY A 290 28.63 3.28 8.77
N ALA A 291 27.33 3.58 8.81
CA ALA A 291 26.47 3.52 7.60
C ALA A 291 26.13 4.91 7.00
N GLY A 292 26.58 5.99 7.62
CA GLY A 292 26.49 7.34 7.07
C GLY A 292 27.56 7.59 6.02
N SER A 293 27.44 6.99 4.84
CA SER A 293 28.15 7.51 3.68
C SER A 293 27.69 8.96 3.45
N ALA A 294 28.64 9.88 3.23
CA ALA A 294 28.35 11.27 2.88
C ALA A 294 27.39 11.37 1.67
N ASP A 295 27.37 10.37 0.80
CA ASP A 295 26.56 10.28 -0.43
C ASP A 295 25.13 9.79 -0.16
N GLY A 296 24.82 9.49 1.10
CA GLY A 296 23.53 9.02 1.50
C GLY A 296 23.40 7.54 1.63
N ALA A 297 22.73 7.18 2.72
CA ALA A 297 22.35 5.84 3.02
C ALA A 297 21.52 5.28 1.84
N GLY A 298 21.96 4.16 1.24
CA GLY A 298 21.20 3.42 0.23
C GLY A 298 21.76 3.57 -1.18
N THR A 299 22.66 4.53 -1.40
CA THR A 299 23.36 4.66 -2.68
C THR A 299 24.06 3.36 -3.08
N ASN A 300 23.95 3.01 -4.36
CA ASN A 300 24.51 1.81 -4.99
C ASN A 300 23.95 0.47 -4.51
N THR A 301 22.77 0.42 -3.88
CA THR A 301 22.04 -0.85 -3.67
C THR A 301 21.15 -1.12 -4.87
N LEU A 302 21.24 -2.31 -5.46
CA LEU A 302 20.44 -2.71 -6.60
C LEU A 302 19.32 -3.67 -6.18
N GLU A 303 18.13 -3.47 -6.72
CA GLU A 303 17.08 -4.47 -6.78
C GLU A 303 16.80 -4.81 -8.24
N THR A 304 16.80 -6.10 -8.55
CA THR A 304 16.25 -6.64 -9.79
C THR A 304 15.18 -7.65 -9.41
N ARG A 305 13.95 -7.39 -9.84
CA ARG A 305 12.80 -8.22 -9.51
C ARG A 305 12.07 -8.58 -10.80
N HIS A 306 12.05 -9.87 -11.09
CA HIS A 306 11.30 -10.45 -12.17
C HIS A 306 9.98 -10.98 -11.63
N THR A 307 8.89 -10.76 -12.35
CA THR A 307 7.60 -11.40 -12.07
C THR A 307 7.13 -12.11 -13.32
N ILE A 308 6.78 -13.38 -13.22
CA ILE A 308 6.18 -14.16 -14.31
C ILE A 308 4.92 -14.83 -13.82
N GLY A 309 3.91 -14.94 -14.66
CA GLY A 309 2.71 -15.66 -14.26
C GLY A 309 1.61 -15.67 -15.29
N LEU A 310 0.45 -16.11 -14.82
CA LEU A 310 -0.76 -16.33 -15.61
C LEU A 310 -1.95 -15.79 -14.84
N ASP A 311 -2.78 -15.01 -15.51
CA ASP A 311 -4.12 -14.67 -15.04
C ASP A 311 -5.14 -15.14 -16.08
N ALA A 312 -6.26 -15.71 -15.65
CA ALA A 312 -7.27 -16.22 -16.56
C ALA A 312 -8.69 -15.96 -16.05
N ARG A 313 -9.63 -15.96 -16.98
CA ARG A 313 -11.07 -15.86 -16.71
C ARG A 313 -11.79 -16.89 -17.56
N PHE A 314 -12.51 -17.79 -16.91
CA PHE A 314 -13.38 -18.74 -17.54
C PHE A 314 -14.82 -18.48 -17.12
N THR A 315 -15.74 -18.42 -18.07
CA THR A 315 -17.18 -18.32 -17.83
C THR A 315 -17.92 -19.27 -18.75
N ALA A 316 -18.73 -20.17 -18.18
CA ALA A 316 -19.58 -21.09 -18.91
C ALA A 316 -20.94 -21.21 -18.23
N GLY A 317 -21.97 -20.70 -18.90
CA GLY A 317 -23.33 -20.63 -18.35
C GLY A 317 -23.34 -19.85 -17.02
N PRO A 318 -23.85 -20.43 -15.91
CA PRO A 318 -23.88 -19.77 -14.61
C PRO A 318 -22.53 -19.76 -13.88
N PHE A 319 -21.55 -20.57 -14.33
CA PHE A 319 -20.28 -20.76 -13.64
C PHE A 319 -19.21 -19.80 -14.14
N SER A 320 -18.39 -19.29 -13.21
CA SER A 320 -17.16 -18.57 -13.51
C SER A 320 -16.00 -19.04 -12.63
N LEU A 321 -14.79 -19.04 -13.20
CA LEU A 321 -13.53 -19.38 -12.54
C LEU A 321 -12.45 -18.40 -13.00
N GLN A 322 -11.74 -17.80 -12.06
CA GLN A 322 -10.71 -16.81 -12.33
C GLN A 322 -9.47 -17.16 -11.51
N PRO A 323 -8.51 -17.94 -12.05
CA PRO A 323 -7.25 -18.23 -11.39
C PRO A 323 -6.18 -17.21 -11.79
N THR A 324 -5.32 -16.86 -10.84
CA THR A 324 -4.12 -16.06 -11.03
C THR A 324 -2.98 -16.73 -10.29
N VAL A 325 -1.85 -16.94 -10.95
CA VAL A 325 -0.63 -17.49 -10.36
C VAL A 325 0.55 -16.65 -10.82
N LEU A 326 1.26 -16.04 -9.89
CA LEU A 326 2.44 -15.23 -10.14
C LEU A 326 3.62 -15.75 -9.31
N TYR A 327 4.80 -15.72 -9.90
CA TYR A 327 6.07 -16.04 -9.25
C TYR A 327 7.06 -14.89 -9.43
N GLN A 328 7.76 -14.57 -8.35
CA GLN A 328 8.79 -13.55 -8.33
C GLN A 328 10.16 -14.14 -8.03
N PHE A 329 11.16 -13.66 -8.76
CA PHE A 329 12.55 -14.05 -8.57
C PHE A 329 13.49 -12.88 -8.86
N GLY A 330 14.73 -12.98 -8.40
CA GLY A 330 15.75 -11.93 -8.55
C GLY A 330 16.50 -11.71 -7.25
N HIS A 331 16.96 -10.49 -7.01
CA HIS A 331 17.66 -10.17 -5.78
C HIS A 331 17.52 -8.70 -5.40
N GLN A 332 17.72 -8.43 -4.11
CA GLN A 332 17.72 -7.09 -3.54
C GLN A 332 18.95 -6.90 -2.67
N GLU A 333 19.69 -5.83 -2.90
CA GLU A 333 20.80 -5.42 -2.05
C GLU A 333 20.35 -4.41 -0.99
N LYS A 334 20.94 -4.50 0.20
CA LYS A 334 20.64 -3.62 1.34
C LYS A 334 21.91 -3.39 2.15
N TRP A 335 21.99 -2.23 2.81
CA TRP A 335 23.04 -2.00 3.80
C TRP A 335 22.61 -2.55 5.16
N LEU A 336 23.53 -3.22 5.86
CA LEU A 336 23.38 -3.59 7.26
C LEU A 336 23.68 -2.36 8.11
N LEU A 337 22.77 -1.99 9.00
CA LEU A 337 22.77 -0.71 9.71
C LEU A 337 23.44 -0.75 11.09
N GLY A 338 23.94 -1.92 11.52
CA GLY A 338 24.26 -2.14 12.94
C GLY A 338 22.99 -2.23 13.79
N GLY A 339 23.12 -2.14 15.12
CA GLY A 339 21.97 -2.29 16.04
C GLY A 339 21.25 -3.64 15.83
N ASN A 340 19.96 -3.60 15.49
CA ASN A 340 19.12 -4.79 15.26
C ASN A 340 19.55 -5.67 14.08
N SER A 341 20.37 -5.12 13.17
CA SER A 341 20.93 -5.87 12.06
C SER A 341 22.30 -6.47 12.39
N ALA A 342 22.86 -6.20 13.58
CA ALA A 342 24.09 -6.83 14.06
C ALA A 342 24.02 -8.38 14.10
N PRO A 343 22.87 -9.03 14.40
CA PRO A 343 22.71 -10.47 14.25
C PRO A 343 22.86 -10.97 12.80
N TYR A 344 22.70 -10.09 11.81
CA TYR A 344 22.71 -10.41 10.38
C TYR A 344 24.04 -10.09 9.70
N GLY A 345 24.94 -9.36 10.36
CA GLY A 345 26.30 -9.07 9.91
C GLY A 345 26.84 -7.72 10.40
N ALA A 346 28.06 -7.39 9.99
CA ALA A 346 28.72 -6.14 10.40
C ALA A 346 28.01 -4.90 9.83
N ALA A 347 27.83 -3.88 10.68
CA ALA A 347 27.29 -2.59 10.28
C ALA A 347 28.11 -1.98 9.13
N GLY A 348 27.45 -1.26 8.22
CA GLY A 348 28.08 -0.64 7.06
C GLY A 348 28.49 -1.62 5.96
N THR A 349 28.12 -2.91 6.05
CA THR A 349 28.35 -3.88 4.98
C THR A 349 27.10 -4.08 4.13
N LYS A 350 27.30 -4.39 2.84
CA LYS A 350 26.21 -4.66 1.91
C LYS A 350 25.83 -6.14 1.98
N ALA A 351 24.55 -6.42 2.14
CA ALA A 351 23.95 -7.74 2.05
C ALA A 351 23.11 -7.85 0.77
N ARG A 352 23.01 -9.07 0.24
CA ARG A 352 22.16 -9.41 -0.90
C ARG A 352 21.16 -10.48 -0.46
N ALA A 353 19.89 -10.18 -0.68
CA ALA A 353 18.78 -11.09 -0.45
C ALA A 353 18.27 -11.64 -1.78
N ASP A 354 18.12 -12.96 -1.89
CA ASP A 354 17.52 -13.57 -3.07
C ASP A 354 15.99 -13.61 -2.93
N ILE A 355 15.30 -13.23 -4.00
CA ILE A 355 13.84 -13.19 -4.07
C ILE A 355 13.34 -14.54 -4.61
N SER A 356 12.38 -15.14 -3.92
CA SER A 356 11.59 -16.28 -4.41
C SER A 356 10.24 -16.24 -3.72
N ALA A 357 9.22 -15.72 -4.42
CA ALA A 357 7.91 -15.50 -3.82
C ALA A 357 6.77 -15.84 -4.76
N TRP A 358 5.65 -16.28 -4.20
CA TRP A 358 4.48 -16.73 -4.94
C TRP A 358 3.23 -15.95 -4.56
N LEU A 359 2.34 -15.80 -5.54
CA LEU A 359 0.94 -15.44 -5.36
C LEU A 359 0.08 -16.43 -6.11
N VAL A 360 -0.95 -16.94 -5.46
CA VAL A 360 -2.03 -17.74 -6.03
C VAL A 360 -3.34 -17.12 -5.58
N ASP A 361 -4.22 -16.74 -6.50
CA ASP A 361 -5.55 -16.19 -6.20
C ASP A 361 -6.54 -16.91 -7.11
N VAL A 362 -7.52 -17.60 -6.55
CA VAL A 362 -8.56 -18.34 -7.28
C VAL A 362 -9.91 -17.87 -6.80
N ARG A 363 -10.73 -17.42 -7.75
CA ARG A 363 -12.10 -16.98 -7.49
C ARG A 363 -13.06 -17.76 -8.34
N THR A 364 -14.16 -18.19 -7.75
CA THR A 364 -15.25 -18.83 -8.49
C THR A 364 -16.55 -18.11 -8.23
N GLY A 365 -17.45 -18.11 -9.21
CA GLY A 365 -18.78 -17.56 -9.07
C GLY A 365 -19.84 -18.47 -9.67
N PHE A 366 -21.03 -18.43 -9.11
CA PHE A 366 -22.21 -19.15 -9.61
C PHE A 366 -23.44 -18.25 -9.55
N ASN A 367 -24.12 -18.07 -10.69
CA ASN A 367 -25.34 -17.25 -10.77
C ASN A 367 -26.58 -18.14 -10.94
N LEU A 368 -27.57 -17.96 -10.05
CA LEU A 368 -28.86 -18.63 -10.07
C LEU A 368 -29.99 -17.60 -10.02
N GLY A 369 -30.40 -17.11 -11.19
CA GLY A 369 -31.41 -16.05 -11.28
C GLY A 369 -30.95 -14.78 -10.56
N PRO A 370 -31.72 -14.26 -9.57
CA PRO A 370 -31.33 -13.07 -8.80
C PRO A 370 -30.24 -13.32 -7.75
N LEU A 371 -29.84 -14.58 -7.51
CA LEU A 371 -28.80 -14.94 -6.54
C LEU A 371 -27.43 -15.12 -7.24
N SER A 372 -26.42 -14.42 -6.73
CA SER A 372 -25.02 -14.60 -7.09
C SER A 372 -24.23 -15.13 -5.89
N LEU A 373 -23.50 -16.22 -6.09
CA LEU A 373 -22.60 -16.81 -5.10
C LEU A 373 -21.16 -16.64 -5.56
N GLY A 374 -20.25 -16.40 -4.63
CA GLY A 374 -18.82 -16.28 -4.87
C GLY A 374 -18.01 -17.03 -3.83
N TRP A 375 -16.88 -17.59 -4.25
CA TRP A 375 -15.86 -18.16 -3.38
C TRP A 375 -14.48 -17.66 -3.78
N LEU A 376 -13.62 -17.43 -2.80
CA LEU A 376 -12.25 -16.98 -2.94
C LEU A 376 -11.33 -17.91 -2.13
N VAL A 377 -10.20 -18.25 -2.73
CA VAL A 377 -8.99 -18.67 -2.01
C VAL A 377 -7.81 -17.90 -2.58
N ALA A 378 -7.05 -17.26 -1.71
CA ALA A 378 -5.77 -16.66 -2.07
C ALA A 378 -4.67 -17.15 -1.13
N TRP A 379 -3.46 -17.26 -1.66
CA TRP A 379 -2.26 -17.59 -0.93
C TRP A 379 -1.10 -16.77 -1.48
N THR A 380 -0.29 -16.21 -0.61
CA THR A 380 1.06 -15.76 -0.95
C THR A 380 2.07 -16.39 -0.01
N SER A 381 3.23 -16.72 -0.56
CA SER A 381 4.33 -17.22 0.26
C SER A 381 4.79 -16.16 1.27
N GLY A 382 5.42 -16.63 2.34
CA GLY A 382 6.08 -15.78 3.31
C GLY A 382 7.26 -16.44 4.00
N ASP A 383 7.90 -15.64 4.82
CA ASP A 383 9.10 -15.95 5.56
C ASP A 383 8.82 -16.19 7.06
N PRO A 384 9.44 -17.21 7.68
CA PRO A 384 9.34 -17.42 9.13
C PRO A 384 9.83 -16.22 9.94
N ALA A 385 9.33 -16.08 11.18
CA ALA A 385 9.81 -15.06 12.12
C ALA A 385 11.35 -15.00 12.24
N LYS A 386 12.00 -16.15 12.40
CA LYS A 386 13.47 -16.27 12.47
C LYS A 386 14.24 -16.00 11.17
N SER A 387 13.56 -15.78 10.04
CA SER A 387 14.23 -15.55 8.77
C SER A 387 15.04 -14.24 8.79
N ASN A 388 16.12 -14.23 8.03
CA ASN A 388 16.91 -13.03 7.81
C ASN A 388 16.47 -12.34 6.50
N PRO A 389 15.73 -11.22 6.57
CA PRO A 389 15.24 -10.49 5.39
C PRO A 389 16.35 -9.79 4.56
N TYR A 390 17.61 -9.89 5.00
CA TYR A 390 18.80 -9.45 4.26
C TYR A 390 19.45 -10.57 3.43
N ARG A 391 18.97 -11.81 3.53
CA ARG A 391 19.50 -12.97 2.80
C ARG A 391 18.45 -13.65 1.92
N HIS A 392 17.19 -13.57 2.30
CA HIS A 392 16.09 -14.15 1.54
C HIS A 392 14.85 -13.28 1.65
N ILE A 393 14.10 -13.19 0.55
CA ILE A 393 12.78 -12.56 0.47
C ILE A 393 11.82 -13.60 -0.09
N GLY A 394 11.06 -14.21 0.82
CA GLY A 394 10.07 -15.25 0.55
C GLY A 394 8.64 -14.72 0.41
N TYR A 395 8.43 -13.40 0.41
CA TYR A 395 7.12 -12.75 0.40
C TYR A 395 6.87 -11.96 -0.88
N PHE A 396 5.62 -11.98 -1.36
CA PHE A 396 5.24 -11.35 -2.63
C PHE A 396 5.12 -9.81 -2.52
N GLN A 397 5.65 -9.12 -3.53
CA GLN A 397 5.72 -7.66 -3.61
C GLN A 397 5.18 -7.18 -4.97
N PRO A 398 3.92 -6.72 -5.04
CA PRO A 398 3.38 -6.12 -6.26
C PRO A 398 4.18 -4.86 -6.66
N LEU A 399 4.10 -4.47 -7.93
CA LEU A 399 4.65 -3.20 -8.40
C LEU A 399 3.87 -2.03 -7.82
N ASP A 400 2.54 -2.12 -7.84
CA ASP A 400 1.66 -1.18 -7.17
C ASP A 400 0.29 -1.84 -6.96
N THR A 401 -0.34 -1.53 -5.84
CA THR A 401 -1.71 -1.97 -5.53
C THR A 401 -2.67 -0.80 -5.45
N ASP A 402 -2.17 0.43 -5.24
CA ASP A 402 -2.97 1.60 -4.85
C ASP A 402 -3.98 1.24 -3.76
N THR A 403 -3.52 0.47 -2.75
CA THR A 403 -4.31 -0.08 -1.63
C THR A 403 -5.43 -1.08 -2.02
N GLY A 404 -5.60 -1.38 -3.31
CA GLY A 404 -6.79 -2.03 -3.86
C GLY A 404 -6.84 -3.56 -3.84
N TYR A 405 -5.85 -4.27 -3.29
CA TYR A 405 -5.89 -5.73 -3.34
C TYR A 405 -7.07 -6.29 -2.53
N LEU A 406 -7.87 -7.16 -3.17
CA LEU A 406 -9.17 -7.67 -2.68
C LEU A 406 -10.28 -6.63 -2.48
N ALA A 407 -10.12 -5.37 -2.88
CA ALA A 407 -11.20 -4.38 -2.80
C ALA A 407 -12.45 -4.80 -3.62
N ASP A 408 -12.25 -5.53 -4.71
CA ASP A 408 -13.31 -6.11 -5.54
C ASP A 408 -13.95 -7.39 -4.94
N TRP A 409 -13.35 -7.96 -3.90
CA TRP A 409 -13.96 -9.04 -3.13
C TRP A 409 -15.10 -8.51 -2.24
N GLY A 410 -14.93 -7.32 -1.65
CA GLY A 410 -15.95 -6.58 -0.91
C GLY A 410 -15.87 -6.67 0.61
N THR A 411 -14.72 -7.06 1.17
CA THR A 411 -14.43 -6.88 2.60
C THR A 411 -14.36 -5.39 2.94
N GLN A 412 -14.79 -5.01 4.15
CA GLN A 412 -14.81 -3.62 4.63
C GLN A 412 -13.64 -3.28 5.57
N ILE A 413 -12.95 -4.27 6.15
CA ILE A 413 -11.86 -4.05 7.12
C ILE A 413 -10.52 -4.56 6.57
N MET A 414 -10.45 -5.85 6.20
CA MET A 414 -9.24 -6.49 5.68
C MET A 414 -8.92 -6.13 4.22
N SER A 415 -9.78 -5.36 3.56
CA SER A 415 -9.54 -4.69 2.28
C SER A 415 -10.25 -3.35 2.27
N LEU A 416 -10.05 -2.56 1.21
CA LEU A 416 -10.84 -1.34 1.02
C LEU A 416 -12.32 -1.65 0.97
N GLY A 417 -13.09 -0.99 1.84
CA GLY A 417 -14.54 -0.98 1.82
C GLY A 417 -15.11 0.08 0.87
N ILE A 418 -16.37 0.46 1.10
CA ILE A 418 -16.99 1.61 0.42
C ILE A 418 -16.17 2.88 0.63
N ASP A 419 -15.66 3.06 1.85
CA ASP A 419 -14.72 4.11 2.21
C ASP A 419 -13.29 3.58 2.24
N TYR A 420 -12.51 3.94 1.23
CA TYR A 420 -11.16 3.42 1.01
C TYR A 420 -10.08 4.03 1.91
N TYR A 421 -10.44 4.95 2.81
CA TYR A 421 -9.51 5.38 3.87
C TYR A 421 -9.57 4.50 5.10
N GLN A 422 -10.50 3.54 5.15
CA GLN A 422 -10.56 2.56 6.21
C GLN A 422 -9.90 1.26 5.77
N GLY A 423 -8.94 0.81 6.57
CA GLY A 423 -8.23 -0.45 6.42
C GLY A 423 -7.61 -0.85 7.76
N SER A 424 -7.41 -2.15 7.98
CA SER A 424 -7.04 -2.69 9.29
C SER A 424 -5.74 -2.15 9.89
N ILE A 425 -4.83 -1.52 9.11
CA ILE A 425 -3.49 -1.12 9.60
C ILE A 425 -2.92 0.14 8.93
N ASN A 426 -2.11 0.87 9.71
CA ASN A 426 -1.59 2.23 9.50
C ASN A 426 -1.02 2.49 8.10
N PRO A 427 -1.31 3.64 7.45
CA PRO A 427 -0.57 4.06 6.25
C PRO A 427 0.95 4.22 6.47
N ALA A 428 1.39 4.53 7.69
CA ALA A 428 2.81 4.50 8.11
C ALA A 428 3.36 3.07 8.36
N GLN A 429 2.54 2.05 8.11
CA GLN A 429 2.86 0.62 8.20
C GLN A 429 2.34 -0.11 6.95
N ALA A 430 2.63 0.43 5.76
CA ALA A 430 2.21 -0.14 4.48
C ALA A 430 2.55 -1.64 4.32
N GLY A 431 3.59 -2.12 5.01
CA GLY A 431 3.94 -3.55 5.07
C GLY A 431 2.91 -4.44 5.76
N LEU A 432 2.07 -3.89 6.64
CA LEU A 432 1.05 -4.64 7.38
C LEU A 432 -0.36 -4.43 6.82
N SER A 433 -0.59 -3.33 6.08
CA SER A 433 -1.88 -3.08 5.41
C SER A 433 -2.18 -4.14 4.34
N GLU A 434 -3.27 -4.86 4.49
CA GLU A 434 -3.64 -6.01 3.66
C GLU A 434 -4.01 -5.64 2.21
N GLY A 435 -4.47 -4.40 2.00
CA GLY A 435 -4.74 -3.86 0.67
C GLY A 435 -3.47 -3.48 -0.10
N VAL A 436 -2.37 -3.21 0.62
CA VAL A 436 -1.07 -2.79 0.06
C VAL A 436 -0.06 -3.95 0.05
N ALA A 437 0.21 -4.50 1.22
CA ALA A 437 1.03 -5.67 1.43
C ALA A 437 0.15 -6.92 1.40
N ILE A 438 -0.04 -7.44 0.18
CA ILE A 438 -0.77 -8.68 -0.10
C ILE A 438 -0.44 -9.81 0.88
N GLY A 439 0.83 -9.91 1.30
CA GLY A 439 1.31 -10.98 2.16
C GLY A 439 1.28 -10.72 3.67
N TYR A 440 0.71 -9.62 4.18
CA TYR A 440 0.78 -9.25 5.62
C TYR A 440 2.21 -9.36 6.19
N ASP A 441 2.93 -8.25 6.15
CA ASP A 441 4.36 -8.18 6.45
C ASP A 441 5.20 -9.14 5.58
N LYS A 442 6.28 -9.68 6.13
CA LYS A 442 7.05 -10.77 5.56
C LYS A 442 6.37 -12.14 5.64
N TYR A 443 5.27 -12.30 6.39
CA TYR A 443 4.78 -13.62 6.81
C TYR A 443 3.95 -14.38 5.77
N GLY A 444 3.59 -13.73 4.66
CA GLY A 444 2.70 -14.30 3.64
C GLY A 444 1.26 -14.38 4.13
N ARG A 445 0.29 -14.61 3.24
CA ARG A 445 -1.13 -14.57 3.57
C ARG A 445 -1.89 -15.72 2.96
N ILE A 446 -2.85 -16.27 3.68
CA ILE A 446 -3.87 -17.21 3.22
C ILE A 446 -5.22 -16.55 3.48
N VAL A 447 -6.05 -16.44 2.45
CA VAL A 447 -7.41 -15.90 2.56
C VAL A 447 -8.37 -16.93 1.98
N THR A 448 -9.49 -17.18 2.65
CA THR A 448 -10.64 -17.80 1.99
C THR A 448 -11.91 -17.07 2.38
N GLY A 449 -12.85 -16.99 1.45
CA GLY A 449 -14.12 -16.35 1.72
C GLY A 449 -15.26 -16.88 0.87
N LEU A 450 -16.46 -16.67 1.37
CA LEU A 450 -17.72 -16.90 0.67
C LEU A 450 -18.51 -15.60 0.65
N LYS A 451 -19.19 -15.33 -0.47
CA LYS A 451 -20.14 -14.22 -0.56
C LYS A 451 -21.40 -14.62 -1.30
N ALA A 452 -22.49 -13.98 -0.92
CA ALA A 452 -23.77 -14.08 -1.58
C ALA A 452 -24.34 -12.68 -1.82
N ALA A 453 -24.95 -12.46 -2.98
CA ALA A 453 -25.70 -11.25 -3.28
C ALA A 453 -27.04 -11.65 -3.90
N TYR A 454 -28.12 -11.00 -3.47
CA TYR A 454 -29.46 -11.24 -3.96
C TYR A 454 -30.08 -9.93 -4.45
N ALA A 455 -30.43 -9.89 -5.74
CA ALA A 455 -31.18 -8.80 -6.33
C ALA A 455 -32.65 -8.91 -5.92
N MET A 456 -33.04 -8.21 -4.84
CA MET A 456 -34.42 -8.18 -4.36
C MET A 456 -35.35 -7.53 -5.39
N THR A 457 -34.85 -6.51 -6.07
CA THR A 457 -35.46 -5.89 -7.25
C THR A 457 -34.34 -5.52 -8.24
N PRO A 458 -34.64 -5.10 -9.48
CA PRO A 458 -33.61 -4.60 -10.40
C PRO A 458 -32.81 -3.40 -9.86
N ALA A 459 -33.38 -2.66 -8.90
CA ALA A 459 -32.77 -1.48 -8.30
C ALA A 459 -32.13 -1.75 -6.92
N LEU A 460 -32.48 -2.85 -6.25
CA LEU A 460 -32.07 -3.13 -4.87
C LEU A 460 -31.38 -4.50 -4.77
N THR A 461 -30.12 -4.48 -4.32
CA THR A 461 -29.33 -5.68 -4.05
C THR A 461 -28.91 -5.69 -2.59
N VAL A 462 -29.05 -6.85 -1.94
CA VAL A 462 -28.51 -7.10 -0.60
C VAL A 462 -27.44 -8.17 -0.71
N GLY A 463 -26.34 -8.01 0.01
CA GLY A 463 -25.22 -8.93 0.01
C GLY A 463 -24.69 -9.21 1.40
N THR A 464 -24.05 -10.37 1.53
CA THR A 464 -23.30 -10.76 2.73
C THR A 464 -22.05 -11.54 2.33
N GLY A 465 -21.04 -11.51 3.18
CA GLY A 465 -19.85 -12.32 3.00
C GLY A 465 -19.19 -12.66 4.32
N ILE A 466 -18.41 -13.74 4.29
CA ILE A 466 -17.51 -14.13 5.37
C ILE A 466 -16.15 -14.41 4.76
N THR A 467 -15.10 -13.86 5.37
CA THR A 467 -13.72 -14.02 4.92
C THR A 467 -12.86 -14.36 6.12
N ALA A 468 -12.16 -15.48 6.08
CA ALA A 468 -11.20 -15.87 7.10
C ALA A 468 -9.78 -15.75 6.55
N THR A 469 -8.88 -15.22 7.37
CA THR A 469 -7.53 -14.85 6.97
C THR A 469 -6.51 -15.37 7.96
N TRP A 470 -5.42 -15.92 7.41
CA TRP A 470 -4.24 -16.37 8.13
C TRP A 470 -2.98 -15.85 7.45
N THR A 471 -1.85 -15.93 8.13
CA THR A 471 -0.53 -15.82 7.52
C THR A 471 0.00 -17.18 7.09
N ASP A 472 0.87 -17.22 6.05
CA ASP A 472 1.53 -18.45 5.59
C ASP A 472 2.53 -18.97 6.63
N LYS A 473 3.22 -18.04 7.30
CA LYS A 473 4.16 -18.29 8.39
C LYS A 473 3.70 -17.61 9.67
N SER A 474 4.04 -18.21 10.81
CA SER A 474 3.62 -17.66 12.11
C SER A 474 4.25 -16.28 12.35
N VAL A 475 3.40 -15.32 12.71
CA VAL A 475 3.78 -13.97 13.14
C VAL A 475 4.36 -14.05 14.55
N ASP A 476 5.45 -13.34 14.78
CA ASP A 476 5.98 -13.12 16.12
C ASP A 476 5.16 -12.03 16.82
N THR A 477 4.24 -12.44 17.69
CA THR A 477 3.32 -11.54 18.41
C THR A 477 4.02 -10.86 19.59
N ASP A 478 5.18 -11.37 20.00
CA ASP A 478 6.10 -10.70 20.91
C ASP A 478 7.00 -9.68 20.18
N GLY A 479 6.84 -9.54 18.87
CA GLY A 479 7.56 -8.63 17.98
C GLY A 479 7.34 -7.15 18.24
N PHE A 480 8.19 -6.35 17.61
CA PHE A 480 8.22 -4.89 17.71
C PHE A 480 7.71 -4.25 16.42
N LEU A 481 6.80 -3.28 16.53
CA LEU A 481 6.33 -2.54 15.37
C LEU A 481 7.32 -1.43 14.98
N VAL A 482 8.01 -1.59 13.84
CA VAL A 482 8.95 -0.61 13.29
C VAL A 482 8.23 0.30 12.31
N THR A 483 8.27 1.62 12.51
CA THR A 483 7.72 2.62 11.56
C THR A 483 8.24 2.37 10.14
N ASN A 484 7.33 2.23 9.17
CA ASN A 484 7.63 1.89 7.78
C ASN A 484 8.42 0.59 7.56
N GLY A 485 8.53 -0.28 8.56
CA GLY A 485 9.31 -1.52 8.53
C GLY A 485 8.54 -2.79 8.89
N GLY A 486 7.27 -2.68 9.30
CA GLY A 486 6.47 -3.83 9.72
C GLY A 486 6.87 -4.38 11.09
N ILE A 487 6.61 -5.66 11.33
CA ILE A 487 6.89 -6.33 12.59
C ILE A 487 8.33 -6.87 12.55
N GLN A 488 9.19 -6.28 13.39
CA GLN A 488 10.49 -6.83 13.67
C GLN A 488 10.35 -7.97 14.70
N PRO A 489 10.79 -9.19 14.36
CA PRO A 489 10.80 -10.29 15.31
C PRO A 489 11.70 -9.99 16.53
N ASN A 490 11.28 -10.45 17.70
CA ASN A 490 11.96 -10.18 18.97
C ASN A 490 12.99 -11.27 19.29
N TRP A 491 14.23 -10.85 19.53
CA TRP A 491 15.36 -11.73 19.88
C TRP A 491 15.64 -11.76 21.39
N PHE A 492 14.78 -11.14 22.19
CA PHE A 492 14.85 -11.10 23.65
C PHE A 492 13.64 -11.84 24.23
N CYS A 493 13.86 -12.64 25.27
CA CYS A 493 12.77 -13.37 25.91
C CYS A 493 11.70 -12.43 26.49
N ARG A 494 10.45 -12.91 26.50
CA ARG A 494 9.37 -12.39 27.33
C ARG A 494 9.82 -12.36 28.79
N GLN A 495 10.22 -11.18 29.26
CA GLN A 495 10.41 -10.95 30.68
C GLN A 495 9.05 -10.57 31.31
N PRO A 496 8.68 -11.15 32.46
CA PRO A 496 7.55 -10.66 33.26
C PRO A 496 7.73 -9.19 33.61
N VAL A 497 6.63 -8.44 33.73
CA VAL A 497 6.66 -7.07 34.25
C VAL A 497 7.36 -7.07 35.61
N GLY A 498 8.45 -6.29 35.75
CA GLY A 498 9.24 -6.20 36.98
C GLY A 498 10.39 -7.20 37.11
N ALA A 499 10.63 -8.07 36.11
CA ALA A 499 11.81 -8.91 36.10
C ALA A 499 13.07 -8.09 35.79
N THR A 500 14.18 -8.40 36.47
CA THR A 500 15.49 -7.84 36.16
C THR A 500 15.97 -8.40 34.83
N VAL A 501 16.43 -7.54 33.92
CA VAL A 501 17.06 -7.95 32.66
C VAL A 501 18.35 -8.69 32.98
N THR A 502 18.26 -10.02 33.10
CA THR A 502 19.45 -10.87 33.18
C THR A 502 20.11 -10.86 31.82
N THR A 503 21.42 -10.64 31.78
CA THR A 503 22.19 -10.67 30.55
C THR A 503 22.01 -12.05 29.89
N THR A 504 21.32 -12.04 28.75
CA THR A 504 21.16 -13.10 27.76
C THR A 504 20.43 -14.39 28.19
N PRO A 505 19.10 -14.41 28.16
CA PRO A 505 18.37 -15.61 27.77
C PRO A 505 18.20 -15.64 26.23
N ASN A 506 18.73 -16.69 25.59
CA ASN A 506 18.70 -16.94 24.14
C ASN A 506 17.28 -17.31 23.66
N CYS A 507 16.31 -16.40 23.71
CA CYS A 507 15.05 -16.62 23.00
C CYS A 507 15.23 -16.30 21.52
N ARG A 508 14.69 -17.18 20.68
CA ARG A 508 14.65 -16.98 19.23
C ARG A 508 13.23 -16.59 18.84
N PRO A 509 13.05 -15.79 17.78
CA PRO A 509 11.73 -15.57 17.21
C PRO A 509 11.18 -16.90 16.69
N GLU A 510 10.13 -17.44 17.32
CA GLU A 510 9.52 -18.71 16.93
C GLU A 510 8.26 -18.52 16.09
N GLY A 511 7.56 -17.39 16.28
CA GLY A 511 6.28 -17.10 15.67
C GLY A 511 5.15 -17.81 16.39
N ASP A 512 4.17 -17.06 16.89
CA ASP A 512 3.22 -17.53 17.90
C ASP A 512 1.84 -17.82 17.32
N SER A 513 1.45 -17.09 16.27
CA SER A 513 0.11 -17.19 15.69
C SER A 513 0.13 -17.01 14.19
N ARG A 514 -0.82 -17.65 13.51
CA ARG A 514 -1.08 -17.43 12.09
C ARG A 514 -2.44 -16.79 11.83
N TYR A 515 -3.36 -16.85 12.78
CA TYR A 515 -4.73 -16.44 12.53
C TYR A 515 -4.87 -14.92 12.67
N LEU A 516 -5.15 -14.26 11.55
CA LEU A 516 -5.40 -12.82 11.50
C LEU A 516 -6.85 -12.53 11.87
N GLY A 517 -7.81 -13.33 11.43
CA GLY A 517 -9.19 -13.16 11.88
C GLY A 517 -10.22 -13.66 10.89
N THR A 518 -11.48 -13.44 11.25
CA THR A 518 -12.63 -13.67 10.37
C THR A 518 -13.46 -12.41 10.30
N GLU A 519 -13.71 -11.93 9.10
CA GLU A 519 -14.57 -10.77 8.86
C GLU A 519 -15.91 -11.23 8.30
N VAL A 520 -16.99 -10.72 8.89
CA VAL A 520 -18.36 -10.86 8.38
C VAL A 520 -18.83 -9.51 7.87
N ASN A 521 -19.40 -9.49 6.67
CA ASN A 521 -19.85 -8.28 6.00
C ASN A 521 -21.32 -8.37 5.61
N LEU A 522 -21.95 -7.21 5.62
CA LEU A 522 -23.28 -6.95 5.08
C LEU A 522 -23.21 -5.75 4.15
N ALA A 523 -23.90 -5.81 3.02
CA ALA A 523 -23.96 -4.73 2.06
C ALA A 523 -25.36 -4.57 1.47
N LEU A 524 -25.73 -3.35 1.13
CA LEU A 524 -26.96 -2.99 0.42
C LEU A 524 -26.62 -1.93 -0.62
N THR A 525 -27.08 -2.12 -1.85
CA THR A 525 -27.02 -1.11 -2.90
C THR A 525 -28.42 -0.84 -3.43
N TYR A 526 -28.84 0.43 -3.41
CA TYR A 526 -30.13 0.89 -3.93
C TYR A 526 -29.94 1.98 -4.99
N ARG A 527 -30.29 1.66 -6.24
CA ARG A 527 -30.23 2.57 -7.39
C ARG A 527 -31.58 3.26 -7.55
N PHE A 528 -31.73 4.43 -6.94
CA PHE A 528 -33.03 5.09 -6.81
C PHE A 528 -33.33 6.12 -7.91
N ALA A 529 -32.32 6.52 -8.70
CA ALA A 529 -32.49 7.35 -9.88
C ALA A 529 -31.33 7.14 -10.87
N PRO A 530 -31.44 7.56 -12.15
CA PRO A 530 -30.34 7.49 -13.11
C PRO A 530 -29.09 8.20 -12.56
N GLY A 531 -27.95 7.50 -12.59
CA GLY A 531 -26.70 8.00 -12.05
C GLY A 531 -26.62 8.03 -10.52
N LEU A 532 -27.70 7.76 -9.78
CA LEU A 532 -27.74 7.86 -8.32
C LEU A 532 -27.89 6.50 -7.64
N ALA A 533 -27.02 6.23 -6.68
CA ALA A 533 -27.06 5.05 -5.84
C ALA A 533 -26.80 5.38 -4.37
N LEU A 534 -27.51 4.68 -3.47
CA LEU A 534 -27.19 4.59 -2.05
C LEU A 534 -26.54 3.23 -1.81
N ASP A 535 -25.31 3.24 -1.30
CA ASP A 535 -24.60 2.05 -0.84
C ASP A 535 -24.46 2.10 0.67
N LEU A 536 -24.84 1.02 1.35
CA LEU A 536 -24.61 0.81 2.77
C LEU A 536 -23.74 -0.44 2.91
N ALA A 537 -22.70 -0.39 3.75
CA ALA A 537 -21.94 -1.56 4.12
C ALA A 537 -21.55 -1.54 5.59
N GLY A 538 -21.45 -2.72 6.18
CA GLY A 538 -20.92 -2.90 7.53
C GLY A 538 -20.06 -4.14 7.60
N GLY A 539 -19.02 -4.06 8.42
CA GLY A 539 -18.07 -5.15 8.66
C GLY A 539 -17.84 -5.35 10.14
N TYR A 540 -17.70 -6.61 10.55
CA TYR A 540 -17.24 -7.01 11.88
C TYR A 540 -16.08 -7.99 11.71
N LEU A 541 -14.89 -7.61 12.20
CA LEU A 541 -13.71 -8.46 12.21
C LEU A 541 -13.56 -9.06 13.61
N PHE A 542 -13.70 -10.37 13.70
CA PHE A 542 -13.23 -11.17 14.83
C PHE A 542 -11.71 -11.26 14.75
N THR A 543 -11.03 -10.39 15.49
CA THR A 543 -9.60 -10.20 15.30
C THR A 543 -8.82 -11.33 15.97
N GLY A 544 -7.92 -11.94 15.20
CA GLY A 544 -7.09 -13.05 15.62
C GLY A 544 -5.77 -12.60 16.27
N PRO A 545 -5.08 -13.49 16.99
CA PRO A 545 -3.87 -13.14 17.73
C PRO A 545 -2.70 -12.69 16.87
N ALA A 546 -2.68 -13.02 15.56
CA ALA A 546 -1.56 -12.66 14.68
C ALA A 546 -1.44 -11.16 14.39
N PHE A 547 -2.47 -10.36 14.70
CA PHE A 547 -2.39 -8.89 14.71
C PHE A 547 -1.65 -8.34 15.94
N GLY A 548 -1.44 -9.17 16.96
CA GLY A 548 -0.77 -8.79 18.18
C GLY A 548 0.70 -8.42 17.94
N HIS A 549 1.15 -7.42 18.67
CA HIS A 549 2.56 -7.04 18.77
C HIS A 549 2.78 -6.42 20.15
N ARG A 550 3.90 -6.71 20.78
CA ARG A 550 4.14 -6.36 22.19
C ARG A 550 4.41 -4.87 22.42
N TYR A 551 5.03 -4.23 21.43
CA TYR A 551 5.53 -2.87 21.52
C TYR A 551 5.17 -2.07 20.26
N ALA A 552 4.52 -0.92 20.44
CA ALA A 552 4.42 0.11 19.41
C ALA A 552 5.51 1.16 19.62
N GLY A 553 6.12 1.61 18.51
CA GLY A 553 7.37 2.36 18.51
C GLY A 553 7.48 3.57 19.44
N GLY A 554 6.41 4.34 19.64
CA GLY A 554 6.39 5.51 20.52
C GLY A 554 6.48 5.18 22.01
N ASN A 555 5.99 4.00 22.42
CA ASN A 555 5.86 3.62 23.84
C ASN A 555 7.09 2.89 24.40
N TYR A 556 8.06 2.59 23.54
CA TYR A 556 9.35 2.06 24.00
C TYR A 556 10.19 3.13 24.71
N GLY A 557 10.05 4.41 24.33
CA GLY A 557 10.90 5.52 24.77
C GLY A 557 10.45 6.27 26.02
N SER A 558 9.26 6.00 26.58
CA SER A 558 8.78 6.69 27.80
C SER A 558 9.41 6.15 29.10
N ALA A 559 10.16 5.05 29.02
CA ALA A 559 11.13 4.68 30.05
C ALA A 559 12.40 5.52 29.84
N SER A 560 12.47 6.67 30.50
CA SER A 560 13.64 7.55 30.54
C SER A 560 14.94 6.74 30.67
N ALA A 561 15.94 7.06 29.84
CA ALA A 561 17.30 6.53 29.88
C ALA A 561 18.02 6.73 31.24
N THR A 562 17.41 7.47 32.18
CA THR A 562 17.89 7.61 33.56
C THR A 562 17.39 6.52 34.51
N ASN A 563 16.41 5.71 34.11
CA ASN A 563 15.88 4.58 34.88
C ASN A 563 16.07 3.28 34.10
N LEU A 564 17.28 2.72 34.16
CA LEU A 564 17.61 1.33 33.77
C LEU A 564 16.81 0.24 34.54
N GLY A 565 15.72 0.60 35.23
CA GLY A 565 14.94 -0.27 36.11
C GLY A 565 13.44 -0.37 35.83
N THR A 566 12.87 0.41 34.90
CA THR A 566 11.46 0.28 34.52
C THR A 566 11.35 -0.19 33.07
N ALA A 567 11.06 -1.48 32.88
CA ALA A 567 10.80 -2.07 31.57
C ALA A 567 9.70 -1.28 30.82
N PRO A 568 9.78 -1.12 29.49
CA PRO A 568 8.70 -0.54 28.71
C PRO A 568 7.39 -1.28 29.03
N GLN A 569 6.33 -0.53 29.33
CA GLN A 569 5.03 -1.09 29.69
C GLN A 569 4.57 -1.98 28.52
N PRO A 570 4.40 -3.30 28.72
CA PRO A 570 3.88 -4.17 27.67
C PRO A 570 2.50 -3.67 27.27
N MET A 571 2.25 -3.51 25.97
CA MET A 571 0.90 -3.25 25.48
C MET A 571 0.18 -4.58 25.18
N ASP A 572 0.28 -5.53 26.10
CA ASP A 572 -0.43 -6.81 26.08
C ASP A 572 -1.94 -6.62 26.38
N GLN A 573 -2.55 -5.54 25.88
CA GLN A 573 -3.98 -5.27 26.06
C GLN A 573 -4.86 -6.24 25.24
N GLY A 574 -4.23 -7.05 24.39
CA GLY A 574 -4.86 -8.02 23.49
C GLY A 574 -5.53 -7.33 22.32
N VAL A 575 -5.45 -7.95 21.14
CA VAL A 575 -6.11 -7.44 19.94
C VAL A 575 -7.62 -7.37 20.15
N LYS A 576 -8.26 -6.31 19.65
CA LYS A 576 -9.71 -6.12 19.74
C LYS A 576 -10.40 -6.35 18.41
N ASP A 577 -11.63 -6.82 18.50
CA ASP A 577 -12.54 -6.89 17.36
C ASP A 577 -12.81 -5.49 16.80
N VAL A 578 -12.92 -5.41 15.48
CA VAL A 578 -13.12 -4.16 14.75
C VAL A 578 -14.53 -4.11 14.18
N ILE A 579 -15.14 -2.94 14.25
CA ILE A 579 -16.44 -2.66 13.64
C ILE A 579 -16.29 -1.48 12.69
N ILE A 580 -16.88 -1.61 11.50
CA ILE A 580 -17.05 -0.51 10.54
C ILE A 580 -18.49 -0.47 10.04
N GLY A 581 -19.02 0.74 9.87
CA GLY A 581 -20.26 1.00 9.15
C GLY A 581 -20.08 2.21 8.23
N THR A 582 -20.44 2.06 6.96
CA THR A 582 -20.30 3.10 5.95
C THR A 582 -21.59 3.26 5.16
N ALA A 583 -21.97 4.51 4.91
CA ALA A 583 -23.02 4.89 3.97
C ALA A 583 -22.42 5.78 2.88
N ARG A 584 -22.78 5.54 1.62
CA ARG A 584 -22.37 6.35 0.48
C ARG A 584 -23.55 6.68 -0.41
N VAL A 585 -23.73 7.95 -0.73
CA VAL A 585 -24.53 8.37 -1.89
C VAL A 585 -23.59 8.69 -3.03
N ARG A 586 -23.74 7.98 -4.14
CA ARG A 586 -22.95 8.17 -5.36
C ARG A 586 -23.82 8.80 -6.44
N TYR A 587 -23.33 9.87 -7.03
CA TYR A 587 -23.79 10.39 -8.31
C TYR A 587 -22.74 10.10 -9.39
N GLN A 588 -23.13 9.52 -10.51
CA GLN A 588 -22.26 9.21 -11.66
C GLN A 588 -22.87 9.80 -12.93
N PHE A 589 -22.05 10.47 -13.75
CA PHE A 589 -22.49 11.16 -14.97
C PHE A 589 -21.54 10.97 -16.14
#